data_AF-A0A7Y6YL74-F1
#
_entry.id   AF-A0A7Y6YL74-F1
#
_cell.length_a   1.000
_cell.length_b   1.000
_cell.length_c   1.000
_cell.angle_alpha   90.00
_cell.angle_beta   90.00
_cell.angle_gamma   90.00
#
_symmetry.space_group_name_H-M   'P 1'
#
loop_
_entity.id
_entity.type
_entity.pdbx_description
1 polymer ?
#
loop_
_entity_poly.entity_id
_entity_poly.type
_entity_poly.pdbx_seq_one_letter_code
_entity_poly.pdbx_strand_id
1 'polypeptide(L)'
;MFQLPFPVRDANATAGSGGLGDLPEWDLSDLYASEDAPELARDLDWLQEECAAFAADYEGKLADLDADGLLECVQRNEKINNIAGRIMSFA
;
A
#
# COMPACT_ATOMS: atom_id res chain seq x y z
N MET A 1 -33.17 15.88 -19.29
CA MET A 1 -32.00 16.65 -18.84
C MET A 1 -32.36 17.24 -17.48
N PHE A 2 -31.72 16.80 -16.40
CA PHE A 2 -32.04 17.26 -15.04
C PHE A 2 -31.34 18.59 -14.76
N GLN A 3 -32.09 19.60 -14.33
CA GLN A 3 -31.59 20.93 -14.02
C GLN A 3 -31.67 21.13 -12.51
N LEU A 4 -30.52 21.25 -11.85
CA LEU A 4 -30.46 21.37 -10.39
C LEU A 4 -30.77 22.81 -9.96
N PRO A 5 -31.43 23.01 -8.80
CA PRO A 5 -31.80 24.34 -8.30
C PRO A 5 -30.62 25.16 -7.74
N PHE A 6 -29.39 24.66 -7.86
CA PHE A 6 -28.16 25.32 -7.42
C PHE A 6 -27.02 25.04 -8.42
N PRO A 7 -26.04 25.96 -8.53
CA PRO A 7 -24.87 25.74 -9.38
C PRO A 7 -24.00 24.61 -8.80
N VAL A 8 -23.60 23.68 -9.67
CA VAL A 8 -22.60 22.66 -9.34
C VAL A 8 -21.21 23.31 -9.29
N ARG A 9 -20.55 23.26 -8.13
CA ARG A 9 -19.22 23.87 -7.93
C ARG A 9 -18.06 23.02 -8.48
N ASP A 10 -18.36 21.82 -8.94
CA ASP A 10 -17.41 20.85 -9.48
C ASP A 10 -17.62 20.61 -10.99
N ALA A 11 -18.36 21.49 -11.67
CA ALA A 11 -18.45 21.45 -13.12
C ALA A 11 -17.24 22.17 -13.73
N ASN A 12 -16.09 21.50 -13.78
CA ASN A 12 -15.05 21.88 -14.72
C ASN A 12 -15.51 21.48 -16.14
N ALA A 13 -16.53 22.18 -16.66
CA ALA A 13 -17.19 21.86 -17.95
C ALA A 13 -16.29 22.16 -19.16
N THR A 14 -15.18 22.85 -18.95
CA THR A 14 -14.09 22.97 -19.90
C THR A 14 -13.04 21.92 -19.57
N ALA A 15 -13.15 20.75 -20.20
CA ALA A 15 -12.01 19.84 -20.28
C ALA A 15 -10.82 20.65 -20.77
N GLY A 16 -9.70 20.63 -20.02
CA GLY A 16 -8.51 21.44 -20.30
C GLY A 16 -8.11 21.28 -21.76
N SER A 17 -8.34 22.33 -22.56
CA SER A 17 -8.14 22.30 -24.02
C SER A 17 -6.69 22.61 -24.43
N GLY A 18 -5.77 22.62 -23.48
CA GLY A 18 -4.34 22.55 -23.73
C GLY A 18 -3.85 21.19 -23.24
N GLY A 19 -3.23 20.41 -24.14
CA GLY A 19 -2.48 19.23 -23.73
C GLY A 19 -1.61 19.61 -22.53
N LEU A 20 -1.66 18.81 -21.47
CA LEU A 20 -1.18 19.15 -20.13
C LEU A 20 0.34 19.42 -20.04
N GLY A 21 1.02 19.49 -21.18
CA GLY A 21 2.47 19.62 -21.31
C GLY A 21 3.15 18.40 -20.71
N ASP A 22 4.41 18.60 -20.33
CA ASP A 22 5.13 17.66 -19.49
C ASP A 22 4.64 17.86 -18.05
N LEU A 23 3.80 16.95 -17.58
CA LEU A 23 3.36 16.92 -16.20
C LEU A 23 4.51 16.48 -15.29
N PRO A 24 4.58 17.00 -14.06
CA PRO A 24 5.53 16.49 -13.09
C PRO A 24 5.20 15.04 -12.75
N GLU A 25 6.23 14.20 -12.72
CA GLU A 25 6.16 12.83 -12.22
C GLU A 25 6.45 12.83 -10.72
N TRP A 26 5.81 11.90 -9.99
CA TRP A 26 6.10 11.72 -8.57
C TRP A 26 7.39 10.91 -8.44
N ASP A 27 8.36 11.47 -7.75
CA ASP A 27 9.59 10.76 -7.42
C ASP A 27 9.32 9.76 -6.28
N LEU A 28 9.36 8.48 -6.61
CA LEU A 28 9.17 7.38 -5.66
C LEU A 28 10.49 6.68 -5.30
N SER A 29 11.64 7.26 -5.68
CA SER A 29 12.96 6.66 -5.45
C SER A 29 13.33 6.52 -3.97
N ASP A 30 12.69 7.30 -3.08
CA ASP A 30 12.74 7.12 -1.64
C ASP A 30 12.13 5.78 -1.18
N LEU A 31 11.19 5.21 -1.94
CA LEU A 31 10.60 3.91 -1.69
C LEU A 31 11.40 2.80 -2.37
N TYR A 32 11.53 2.84 -3.69
CA TYR A 32 12.35 1.90 -4.48
C TYR A 32 12.93 2.65 -5.68
N ALA A 33 14.17 2.33 -6.05
CA ALA A 33 14.87 3.03 -7.13
C ALA A 33 14.19 2.89 -8.50
N SER A 34 13.52 1.75 -8.76
CA SER A 34 12.74 1.45 -9.96
C SER A 34 11.90 0.18 -9.75
N GLU A 35 11.08 -0.17 -10.72
CA GLU A 35 10.32 -1.44 -10.75
C GLU A 35 11.22 -2.69 -10.78
N ASP A 36 12.45 -2.56 -11.28
CA ASP A 36 13.45 -3.63 -11.32
C ASP A 36 14.40 -3.61 -10.11
N ALA A 37 14.12 -2.79 -9.09
CA ALA A 37 14.96 -2.69 -7.92
C ALA A 37 15.05 -4.06 -7.20
N PRO A 38 16.25 -4.58 -6.92
CA PRO A 38 16.39 -5.89 -6.26
C PRO A 38 15.76 -5.92 -4.86
N GLU A 39 15.66 -4.76 -4.20
CA GLU A 39 14.96 -4.62 -2.93
C GLU A 39 13.45 -4.85 -3.05
N LEU A 40 12.83 -4.46 -4.17
CA LEU A 40 11.39 -4.69 -4.38
C LEU A 40 11.10 -6.18 -4.55
N ALA A 41 11.91 -6.88 -5.36
CA ALA A 41 11.79 -8.33 -5.53
C ALA A 41 11.99 -9.06 -4.19
N ARG A 42 13.03 -8.70 -3.43
CA ARG A 42 13.28 -9.28 -2.10
C ARG A 42 12.11 -9.04 -1.15
N ASP A 43 11.58 -7.83 -1.10
CA ASP A 43 10.50 -7.47 -0.17
C ASP A 43 9.18 -8.18 -0.56
N LEU A 44 8.91 -8.39 -1.85
CA LEU A 44 7.79 -9.20 -2.36
C LEU A 44 7.93 -10.69 -1.99
N ASP A 45 9.10 -11.28 -2.25
CA ASP A 45 9.38 -12.69 -1.92
C ASP A 45 9.24 -12.93 -0.42
N TRP A 46 9.83 -12.04 0.40
CA TRP A 46 9.72 -12.09 1.85
C TRP A 46 8.26 -11.98 2.31
N LEU A 47 7.47 -11.08 1.73
CA LEU A 47 6.07 -10.90 2.09
C LEU A 47 5.24 -12.15 1.78
N GLN A 48 5.50 -12.83 0.66
CA GLN A 48 4.83 -14.07 0.29
C GLN A 48 5.08 -15.18 1.32
N GLU A 49 6.34 -15.37 1.73
CA GLU A 49 6.72 -16.40 2.70
C GLU A 49 6.18 -16.08 4.10
N GLU A 50 6.36 -14.85 4.57
CA GLU A 50 5.97 -14.48 5.94
C GLU A 50 4.46 -14.39 6.13
N CYS A 51 3.68 -13.97 5.12
CA CYS A 51 2.22 -14.01 5.24
C CYS A 51 1.72 -15.45 5.45
N ALA A 52 2.30 -16.41 4.72
CA ALA A 52 1.94 -17.83 4.84
C ALA A 52 2.35 -18.39 6.21
N ALA A 53 3.58 -18.10 6.67
CA ALA A 53 4.06 -18.51 7.97
C ALA A 53 3.25 -17.89 9.11
N PHE A 54 2.97 -16.58 9.03
CA PHE A 54 2.19 -15.86 10.04
C PHE A 54 0.78 -16.43 10.19
N ALA A 55 0.09 -16.72 9.09
CA ALA A 55 -1.21 -17.37 9.14
C ALA A 55 -1.12 -18.77 9.77
N ALA A 56 -0.13 -19.57 9.36
CA ALA A 56 0.08 -20.91 9.92
C ALA A 56 0.35 -20.88 11.44
N ASP A 57 1.05 -19.86 11.93
CA ASP A 57 1.43 -19.73 13.33
C ASP A 57 0.29 -19.19 14.21
N TYR A 58 -0.51 -18.23 13.72
CA TYR A 58 -1.42 -17.44 14.57
C TYR A 58 -2.92 -17.57 14.24
N GLU A 59 -3.31 -18.04 13.05
CA GLU A 59 -4.72 -18.12 12.68
C GLU A 59 -5.49 -19.08 13.60
N GLY A 60 -6.51 -18.55 14.30
CA GLY A 60 -7.32 -19.30 15.26
C GLY A 60 -6.61 -19.69 16.56
N LYS A 61 -5.35 -19.28 16.76
CA LYS A 61 -4.48 -19.69 17.89
C LYS A 61 -4.15 -18.59 18.88
N LEU A 62 -4.63 -17.36 18.62
CA LEU A 62 -4.29 -16.19 19.44
C LEU A 62 -4.65 -16.33 20.93
N ALA A 63 -5.71 -17.07 21.25
CA ALA A 63 -6.15 -17.28 22.63
C ALA A 63 -5.18 -18.17 23.45
N ASP A 64 -4.31 -18.92 22.77
CA ASP A 64 -3.36 -19.86 23.39
C ASP A 64 -1.99 -19.22 23.64
N LEU A 65 -1.78 -17.97 23.19
CA LEU A 65 -0.53 -17.25 23.36
C LEU A 65 -0.41 -16.68 24.78
N ASP A 66 0.80 -16.75 25.33
CA ASP A 66 1.17 -15.96 26.49
C ASP A 66 1.54 -14.52 26.10
N ALA A 67 1.91 -13.70 27.08
CA ALA A 67 2.22 -12.29 26.83
C ALA A 67 3.37 -12.08 25.85
N ASP A 68 4.42 -12.91 25.93
CA ASP A 68 5.59 -12.83 25.07
C ASP A 68 5.25 -13.30 23.65
N GLY A 69 4.48 -14.39 23.51
CA GLY A 69 4.00 -14.87 22.22
C GLY A 69 3.08 -13.87 21.51
N LEU A 70 2.23 -13.16 22.26
CA LEU A 70 1.39 -12.10 21.71
C LEU A 70 2.22 -10.89 21.27
N LEU A 71 3.25 -10.51 22.04
CA LEU A 71 4.18 -9.45 21.65
C LEU A 71 4.87 -9.78 20.33
N GLU A 72 5.38 -11.01 20.18
CA GLU A 72 6.02 -11.48 18.95
C GLU A 72 5.03 -11.45 17.77
N CYS A 73 3.80 -11.93 17.98
CA CYS A 73 2.74 -11.86 16.97
C CYS A 73 2.50 -10.42 16.49
N VAL A 74 2.41 -9.45 17.41
CA VAL A 74 2.20 -8.04 17.07
C VAL A 74 3.38 -7.50 16.27
N GLN A 75 4.62 -7.74 16.71
CA GLN A 75 5.82 -7.25 16.03
C GLN A 75 5.97 -7.83 14.62
N ARG A 76 5.65 -9.11 14.44
CA ARG A 76 5.64 -9.75 13.11
C ARG A 76 4.60 -9.11 12.20
N ASN A 77 3.38 -8.89 12.71
CA ASN A 77 2.32 -8.22 11.95
C ASN A 77 2.69 -6.76 11.60
N GLU A 78 3.32 -6.01 12.50
CA GLU A 78 3.80 -4.65 12.21
C GLU A 78 4.84 -4.64 11.09
N LYS A 79 5.77 -5.60 11.10
CA LYS A 79 6.78 -5.74 10.04
C LYS A 79 6.14 -6.07 8.69
N ILE A 80 5.18 -6.99 8.65
CA ILE A 80 4.40 -7.33 7.45
C ILE A 80 3.71 -6.07 6.91
N ASN A 81 2.99 -5.33 7.77
CA ASN A 81 2.28 -4.11 7.37
C ASN A 81 3.22 -3.00 6.87
N ASN A 82 4.39 -2.84 7.49
CA ASN A 82 5.36 -1.85 7.06
C ASN A 82 5.87 -2.13 5.64
N ILE A 83 6.28 -3.37 5.38
CA ILE A 83 6.80 -3.78 4.06
C ILE A 83 5.70 -3.76 3.01
N ALA A 84 4.53 -4.32 3.31
CA ALA A 84 3.37 -4.28 2.41
C ALA A 84 2.94 -2.84 2.09
N GLY A 85 2.90 -1.97 3.10
CA GLY A 85 2.56 -0.55 2.93
C GLY A 85 3.57 0.20 2.06
N ARG A 86 4.87 -0.09 2.22
CA ARG A 86 5.93 0.46 1.35
C ARG A 86 5.74 0.05 -0.11
N ILE A 87 5.45 -1.23 -0.36
CA ILE A 87 5.18 -1.77 -1.72
C ILE A 87 3.93 -1.12 -2.32
N MET A 88 2.81 -1.09 -1.58
CA MET A 88 1.55 -0.48 -2.05
C MET A 88 1.66 1.03 -2.29
N SER A 89 2.58 1.72 -1.62
CA SER A 89 2.81 3.16 -1.85
C SER A 89 3.65 3.42 -3.10
N PHE A 90 4.34 2.40 -3.62
CA PHE A 90 5.15 2.48 -4.84
C PHE A 90 4.36 2.10 -6.11
N ALA A 91 3.36 1.21 -6.00
CA ALA A 91 2.60 0.62 -7.11
C ALA A 91 1.24 1.28 -7.39
#